data_AF-A0A2G8L893-F1
#
_entry.id   AF-A0A2G8L893-F1
#
_cell.length_a   1.000
_cell.length_b   1.000
_cell.length_c   1.000
_cell.angle_alpha   90.00
_cell.angle_beta   90.00
_cell.angle_gamma   90.00
#
_symmetry.space_group_name_H-M   'P 1'
#
loop_
_entity.id
_entity.type
_entity.pdbx_description
1 polymer ?
#
loop_
_entity_poly.entity_id
_entity_poly.type
_entity_poly.pdbx_seq_one_letter_code
_entity_poly.pdbx_strand_id
1 'polypeptide(L)'
;MEVERVSSYKYLGVHLNDSLTWGDQVDALIKKLNSRLYCLNKMASFNVRTSIMDIFYNATICGVWRYCLVGWGGNATGTDRDRIDSIIRKAGRVIGDPQSTVEEIYVCLLQNKLDIVWNDHDHPLHCYLHDNIITRGTGRLRLPPMRTNRHRNSFIPRAIRLYNDNVSR
;
A
#
# COMPACT_ATOMS: atom_id res chain seq x y z
N MET A 1 5.28 -35.70 4.83
CA MET A 1 4.23 -34.71 5.14
C MET A 1 3.94 -33.97 3.85
N GLU A 2 2.81 -34.26 3.21
CA GLU A 2 2.42 -33.60 1.96
C GLU A 2 1.72 -32.28 2.31
N VAL A 3 2.20 -31.16 1.75
CA VAL A 3 1.63 -29.85 2.02
C VAL A 3 0.41 -29.66 1.13
N GLU A 4 -0.77 -29.52 1.73
CA GLU A 4 -2.02 -29.29 1.01
C GLU A 4 -1.93 -28.00 0.18
N ARG A 5 -2.25 -28.09 -1.12
CA ARG A 5 -2.31 -26.93 -2.01
C ARG A 5 -3.71 -26.31 -1.94
N VAL A 6 -3.78 -25.09 -1.46
CA VAL A 6 -5.00 -24.28 -1.44
C VAL A 6 -4.92 -23.15 -2.48
N SER A 7 -6.05 -22.81 -3.08
CA SER A 7 -6.12 -21.74 -4.10
C SER A 7 -6.06 -20.33 -3.50
N SER A 8 -6.47 -20.16 -2.25
CA SER A 8 -6.41 -18.90 -1.51
C SER A 8 -6.16 -19.15 -0.03
N TYR A 9 -5.29 -18.35 0.57
CA TYR A 9 -4.90 -18.46 1.97
C TYR A 9 -4.76 -17.08 2.60
N LYS A 10 -5.19 -16.95 3.86
CA LYS A 10 -5.07 -15.69 4.59
C LYS A 10 -3.84 -15.73 5.49
N TYR A 11 -2.82 -14.96 5.12
CA TYR A 11 -1.58 -14.85 5.88
C TYR A 11 -1.46 -13.46 6.52
N LEU A 12 -1.31 -13.41 7.85
CA LEU A 12 -1.17 -12.15 8.61
C LEU A 12 -2.23 -11.09 8.24
N GLY A 13 -3.45 -11.51 7.93
CA GLY A 13 -4.54 -10.61 7.56
C GLY A 13 -4.61 -10.19 6.08
N VAL A 14 -3.68 -10.66 5.23
CA VAL A 14 -3.68 -10.48 3.77
C VAL A 14 -4.10 -11.77 3.08
N HIS A 15 -5.00 -11.68 2.10
CA HIS A 15 -5.40 -12.80 1.25
C HIS A 15 -4.40 -12.98 0.11
N LEU A 16 -3.78 -14.15 0.04
CA LEU A 16 -2.86 -14.58 -1.00
C LEU A 16 -3.53 -15.69 -1.79
N ASN A 17 -3.72 -15.50 -3.10
CA ASN A 17 -4.17 -16.57 -3.98
C ASN A 17 -3.03 -17.11 -4.84
N ASP A 18 -3.27 -18.29 -5.44
CA ASP A 18 -2.31 -18.99 -6.30
C ASP A 18 -1.81 -18.15 -7.49
N SER A 19 -2.65 -17.23 -7.95
CA SER A 19 -2.42 -16.32 -9.05
C SER A 19 -1.75 -15.02 -8.62
N LEU A 20 -1.50 -14.84 -7.31
CA LEU A 20 -1.00 -13.62 -6.67
C LEU A 20 -1.67 -12.34 -7.22
N THR A 21 -2.96 -12.42 -7.47
CA THR A 21 -3.83 -11.29 -7.77
C THR A 21 -4.40 -10.77 -6.46
N TRP A 22 -4.74 -9.48 -6.43
CA TRP A 22 -5.14 -8.83 -5.18
C TRP A 22 -6.64 -8.57 -5.08
N GLY A 23 -7.44 -9.14 -5.99
CA GLY A 23 -8.89 -9.02 -6.01
C GLY A 23 -9.52 -9.53 -4.71
N ASP A 24 -9.18 -10.75 -4.28
CA ASP A 24 -9.70 -11.33 -3.03
C ASP A 24 -9.36 -10.47 -1.81
N GLN A 25 -8.14 -9.93 -1.78
CA GLN A 25 -7.67 -9.02 -0.74
C GLN A 25 -8.48 -7.71 -0.74
N VAL A 26 -8.68 -7.12 -1.92
CA VAL A 26 -9.45 -5.88 -2.09
C VAL A 26 -10.91 -6.12 -1.72
N ASP A 27 -11.52 -7.24 -2.12
CA ASP A 27 -12.90 -7.58 -1.77
C ASP A 27 -13.08 -7.73 -0.26
N ALA A 28 -12.17 -8.45 0.40
CA ALA A 28 -12.16 -8.57 1.86
C ALA A 28 -11.97 -7.21 2.54
N LEU A 29 -11.12 -6.34 1.98
CA LEU A 29 -10.88 -5.00 2.47
C LEU A 29 -12.12 -4.10 2.32
N ILE A 30 -12.74 -4.07 1.15
CA ILE A 30 -13.94 -3.27 0.86
C ILE A 30 -15.08 -3.63 1.82
N LYS A 31 -15.30 -4.91 2.12
CA LYS A 31 -16.30 -5.34 3.12
C LYS A 31 -16.02 -4.71 4.49
N LYS A 32 -14.76 -4.73 4.96
CA LYS A 32 -14.36 -4.12 6.23
C LYS A 32 -14.52 -2.60 6.22
N LEU A 33 -14.10 -1.95 5.13
CA LEU A 33 -14.16 -0.49 5.00
C LEU A 33 -15.60 0.03 4.96
N ASN A 34 -16.50 -0.67 4.26
CA ASN A 34 -17.92 -0.28 4.22
C ASN A 34 -18.60 -0.36 5.59
N SER A 35 -18.31 -1.40 6.39
CA SER A 35 -18.81 -1.51 7.75
C SER A 35 -18.37 -0.32 8.63
N ARG A 36 -17.13 0.13 8.47
CA ARG A 36 -16.60 1.28 9.22
C ARG A 36 -17.11 2.62 8.71
N LEU A 37 -17.27 2.75 7.39
CA LEU A 37 -17.93 3.91 6.79
C LEU A 37 -19.36 4.04 7.31
N TYR A 38 -20.08 2.93 7.47
CA TYR A 38 -21.41 2.95 8.10
C TYR A 38 -21.37 3.49 9.53
N CYS A 39 -20.42 3.04 10.37
CA CYS A 39 -20.21 3.62 11.70
C CYS A 39 -19.91 5.12 11.65
N LEU A 40 -19.02 5.55 10.75
CA LEU A 40 -18.69 6.97 10.57
C LEU A 40 -19.93 7.79 10.19
N ASN A 41 -20.76 7.29 9.26
CA ASN A 41 -22.02 7.92 8.89
C ASN A 41 -23.00 8.01 10.07
N LYS A 42 -23.03 6.99 10.94
CA LYS A 42 -23.85 7.01 12.16
C LYS A 42 -23.36 8.06 13.16
N MET A 43 -22.05 8.18 13.35
CA MET A 43 -21.47 9.24 14.18
C MET A 43 -21.86 10.63 13.66
N ALA A 44 -21.76 10.84 12.35
CA ALA A 44 -22.18 12.09 11.72
C ALA A 44 -23.67 12.37 11.94
N SER A 45 -24.54 11.35 11.85
CA SER A 45 -25.98 11.51 12.12
C SER A 45 -26.32 11.91 13.55
N PHE A 46 -25.41 11.66 14.50
CA PHE A 46 -25.54 12.09 15.89
C PHE A 46 -24.84 13.43 16.18
N ASN A 47 -24.41 14.15 15.14
CA ASN A 47 -23.68 15.41 15.24
C ASN A 47 -22.41 15.31 16.11
N VAL A 48 -21.72 14.16 16.04
CA VAL A 48 -20.42 14.01 16.71
C VAL A 48 -19.43 15.01 16.10
N ARG A 49 -18.58 15.59 16.96
CA ARG A 49 -17.58 16.57 16.54
C ARG A 49 -16.65 16.01 15.47
N THR A 50 -16.36 16.80 14.44
CA THR A 50 -15.47 16.45 13.33
C THR A 50 -14.11 15.95 13.78
N SER A 51 -13.51 16.55 14.83
CA SER A 51 -12.22 16.10 15.37
C SER A 51 -12.24 14.66 15.86
N ILE A 52 -13.35 14.20 16.44
CA ILE A 52 -13.50 12.81 16.89
C ILE A 52 -13.72 11.88 15.69
N MET A 53 -14.49 12.34 14.70
CA MET A 53 -14.71 11.58 13.46
C MET A 53 -13.41 11.42 12.64
N ASP A 54 -12.54 12.43 12.63
CA ASP A 54 -11.23 12.37 12.01
C ASP A 54 -10.32 11.34 12.69
N ILE A 55 -10.27 11.35 14.04
CA ILE A 55 -9.55 10.31 14.81
C ILE A 55 -10.10 8.92 14.48
N PHE A 56 -11.43 8.76 14.43
CA PHE A 56 -12.06 7.49 14.09
C PHE A 56 -11.68 7.02 12.68
N TYR A 57 -11.71 7.93 11.69
CA TYR A 57 -11.30 7.62 10.32
C TYR A 57 -9.84 7.19 10.26
N ASN A 58 -8.93 7.97 10.86
CA ASN A 58 -7.50 7.69 10.87
C ASN A 58 -7.19 6.35 11.53
N ALA A 59 -7.82 6.04 12.68
CA ALA A 59 -7.58 4.80 13.40
C ALA A 59 -8.19 3.57 12.70
N THR A 60 -9.40 3.68 12.13
CA THR A 60 -10.19 2.50 11.75
C THR A 60 -10.30 2.27 10.24
N ILE A 61 -10.40 3.34 9.46
CA ILE A 61 -10.51 3.26 8.00
C ILE A 61 -9.11 3.31 7.42
N CYS A 62 -8.38 4.38 7.73
CA CYS A 62 -7.06 4.69 7.21
C CYS A 62 -6.03 3.60 7.53
N GLY A 63 -5.91 3.21 8.81
CA GLY A 63 -5.00 2.14 9.23
C GLY A 63 -5.24 0.80 8.53
N VAL A 64 -6.47 0.49 8.13
CA VAL A 64 -6.80 -0.85 7.63
C VAL A 64 -6.56 -1.00 6.14
N TRP A 65 -6.84 0.03 5.33
CA TRP A 65 -6.50 -0.05 3.91
C TRP A 65 -5.00 0.18 3.65
N ARG A 66 -4.32 0.93 4.52
CA ARG A 66 -2.86 1.11 4.47
C ARG A 66 -2.08 -0.14 4.88
N TYR A 67 -2.71 -1.07 5.61
CA TYR A 67 -2.06 -2.27 6.10
C TYR A 67 -1.47 -3.12 4.97
N CYS A 68 -0.16 -3.40 5.10
CA CYS A 68 0.63 -4.12 4.10
C CYS A 68 0.58 -3.55 2.68
N LEU A 69 0.17 -2.29 2.49
CA LEU A 69 -0.03 -1.70 1.16
C LEU A 69 1.24 -1.72 0.29
N VAL A 70 2.42 -1.61 0.91
CA VAL A 70 3.71 -1.73 0.20
C VAL A 70 3.88 -3.11 -0.47
N GLY A 71 3.30 -4.16 0.11
CA GLY A 71 3.41 -5.53 -0.40
C GLY A 71 2.49 -5.81 -1.59
N TRP A 72 1.25 -5.30 -1.56
CA TRP A 72 0.23 -5.65 -2.55
C TRP A 72 -0.22 -4.49 -3.45
N GLY A 73 -0.12 -3.24 -2.98
CA GLY A 73 -0.67 -2.05 -3.62
C GLY A 73 -0.08 -1.74 -5.01
N GLY A 74 1.20 -2.05 -5.22
CA GLY A 74 1.83 -1.90 -6.54
C GLY A 74 1.19 -2.79 -7.61
N ASN A 75 0.69 -3.96 -7.21
CA ASN A 75 0.07 -4.94 -8.09
C ASN A 75 -1.47 -4.89 -8.11
N ALA A 76 -2.08 -4.00 -7.32
CA ALA A 76 -3.51 -3.73 -7.41
C ALA A 76 -3.84 -3.12 -8.79
N THR A 77 -5.01 -3.48 -9.34
CA THR A 77 -5.46 -2.89 -10.61
C THR A 77 -5.95 -1.45 -10.39
N GLY A 78 -6.08 -0.67 -11.47
CA GLY A 78 -6.70 0.66 -11.39
C GLY A 78 -8.10 0.60 -10.77
N THR A 79 -8.90 -0.36 -11.22
CA THR A 79 -10.25 -0.62 -10.69
C THR A 79 -10.23 -0.95 -9.20
N ASP A 80 -9.27 -1.74 -8.73
CA ASP A 80 -9.15 -2.04 -7.29
C ASP A 80 -8.85 -0.79 -6.47
N ARG A 81 -7.94 0.07 -6.95
CA ARG A 81 -7.63 1.35 -6.31
C ARG A 81 -8.85 2.27 -6.28
N ASP A 82 -9.56 2.41 -7.40
CA ASP A 82 -10.75 3.24 -7.52
C ASP A 82 -11.87 2.83 -6.56
N ARG A 83 -12.04 1.52 -6.33
CA ARG A 83 -13.02 0.99 -5.37
C ARG A 83 -12.70 1.44 -3.95
N ILE A 84 -11.42 1.44 -3.57
CA ILE A 84 -10.96 1.90 -2.25
C ILE A 84 -11.08 3.43 -2.17
N ASP A 85 -10.61 4.15 -3.19
CA ASP A 85 -10.66 5.61 -3.26
C ASP A 85 -12.11 6.14 -3.23
N SER A 86 -13.07 5.38 -3.75
CA SER A 86 -14.50 5.68 -3.60
C SER A 86 -14.96 5.73 -2.15
N ILE A 87 -14.48 4.81 -1.31
CA ILE A 87 -14.78 4.81 0.12
C ILE A 87 -14.04 5.94 0.82
N ILE A 88 -12.77 6.16 0.49
CA ILE A 88 -11.96 7.27 1.03
C ILE A 88 -12.66 8.62 0.76
N ARG A 89 -13.10 8.86 -0.48
CA ARG A 89 -13.85 10.08 -0.85
C ARG A 89 -15.21 10.19 -0.16
N LYS A 90 -15.90 9.07 0.10
CA LYS A 90 -17.14 9.08 0.88
C LYS A 90 -16.85 9.49 2.33
N ALA A 91 -15.84 8.90 2.95
CA ALA A 91 -15.44 9.25 4.32
C ALA A 91 -14.98 10.72 4.43
N GLY A 92 -14.16 11.20 3.50
CA GLY A 92 -13.71 12.59 3.47
C GLY A 92 -14.86 13.59 3.38
N ARG A 93 -15.92 13.27 2.61
CA ARG A 93 -17.14 14.10 2.58
C ARG A 93 -17.89 14.16 3.91
N VAL A 94 -17.85 13.08 4.69
CA VAL A 94 -18.53 13.01 6.00
C VAL A 94 -17.76 13.81 7.06
N ILE A 95 -16.43 13.76 7.01
CA ILE A 95 -15.55 14.49 7.93
C ILE A 95 -15.42 15.97 7.50
N GLY A 96 -15.60 16.27 6.22
CA GLY A 96 -15.45 17.61 5.66
C GLY A 96 -14.03 17.93 5.19
N ASP A 97 -13.17 16.93 5.04
CA ASP A 97 -11.78 17.07 4.60
C ASP A 97 -11.41 16.05 3.51
N PRO A 98 -10.93 16.48 2.33
CA PRO A 98 -10.43 15.57 1.29
C PRO A 98 -9.29 14.69 1.79
N GLN A 99 -9.43 13.39 1.60
CA GLN A 99 -8.45 12.40 2.04
C GLN A 99 -7.57 11.96 0.87
N SER A 100 -6.29 11.69 1.16
CA SER A 100 -5.32 11.23 0.16
C SER A 100 -5.74 9.91 -0.48
N THR A 101 -5.45 9.78 -1.77
CA THR A 101 -5.72 8.58 -2.57
C THR A 101 -4.81 7.42 -2.20
N VAL A 102 -5.17 6.22 -2.65
CA VAL A 102 -4.35 5.02 -2.47
C VAL A 102 -2.97 5.18 -3.13
N GLU A 103 -2.88 5.78 -4.32
CA GLU A 103 -1.59 5.92 -5.03
C GLU A 103 -0.66 6.91 -4.30
N GLU A 104 -1.18 8.06 -3.84
CA GLU A 104 -0.39 9.05 -3.09
C GLU A 104 0.22 8.43 -1.84
N ILE A 105 -0.60 7.74 -1.04
CA ILE A 105 -0.11 7.09 0.17
C ILE A 105 0.79 5.91 -0.14
N TYR A 106 0.52 5.16 -1.20
CA TYR A 106 1.40 4.06 -1.63
C TYR A 106 2.81 4.57 -1.95
N VAL A 107 2.93 5.68 -2.68
CA VAL A 107 4.22 6.33 -2.99
C VAL A 107 4.94 6.75 -1.72
N CYS A 108 4.26 7.43 -0.79
CA CYS A 108 4.87 7.84 0.48
C CYS A 108 5.34 6.64 1.32
N LEU A 109 4.51 5.60 1.45
CA LEU A 109 4.88 4.39 2.19
C LEU A 109 6.05 3.65 1.53
N LEU A 110 6.13 3.69 0.19
CA LEU A 110 7.22 3.09 -0.56
C LEU A 110 8.55 3.80 -0.29
N GLN A 111 8.54 5.14 -0.27
CA GLN A 111 9.70 5.97 0.09
C GLN A 111 10.13 5.70 1.52
N ASN A 112 9.21 5.82 2.48
CA ASN A 112 9.51 5.57 3.89
C ASN A 112 10.09 4.16 4.10
N LYS A 113 9.54 3.15 3.43
CA LYS A 113 10.08 1.79 3.54
C LYS A 113 11.45 1.66 2.91
N LEU A 114 11.70 2.33 1.78
CA LEU A 114 13.04 2.39 1.18
C LEU A 114 14.05 3.05 2.12
N ASP A 115 13.69 4.18 2.74
CA ASP A 115 14.55 4.89 3.68
C ASP A 115 14.87 4.05 4.92
N ILE A 116 13.90 3.30 5.45
CA ILE A 116 14.14 2.35 6.54
C ILE A 116 15.17 1.29 6.10
N VAL A 117 14.98 0.68 4.93
CA VAL A 117 15.91 -0.34 4.40
C VAL A 117 17.31 0.26 4.13
N TRP A 118 17.35 1.51 3.70
CA TRP A 118 18.59 2.21 3.39
C TRP A 118 19.42 2.48 4.64
N ASN A 119 18.78 2.90 5.72
CA ASN A 119 19.49 3.29 6.95
C ASN A 119 19.73 2.12 7.93
N ASP A 120 19.00 1.02 7.77
CA ASP A 120 19.16 -0.19 8.58
C ASP A 120 20.24 -1.11 7.98
N HIS A 121 21.42 -1.13 8.61
CA HIS A 121 22.57 -1.89 8.14
C HIS A 121 22.39 -3.41 8.29
N ASP A 122 21.53 -3.86 9.19
CA ASP A 122 21.21 -5.27 9.42
C ASP A 122 20.06 -5.75 8.52
N HIS A 123 19.45 -4.84 7.74
CA HIS A 123 18.36 -5.22 6.86
C HIS A 123 18.86 -6.12 5.72
N PRO A 124 18.19 -7.24 5.40
CA PRO A 124 18.65 -8.20 4.38
C PRO A 124 18.74 -7.63 2.96
N LEU A 125 18.16 -6.44 2.72
CA LEU A 125 18.19 -5.73 1.44
C LEU A 125 19.16 -4.54 1.43
N HIS A 126 19.81 -4.21 2.55
CA HIS A 126 20.70 -3.06 2.67
C HIS A 126 21.88 -3.18 1.70
N CYS A 127 22.68 -4.24 1.82
CA CYS A 127 23.81 -4.49 0.91
C CYS A 127 23.35 -4.54 -0.56
N TYR A 128 22.22 -5.20 -0.83
CA TYR A 128 21.67 -5.26 -2.18
C TYR A 128 21.43 -3.86 -2.78
N LEU A 129 20.87 -2.91 -2.02
CA LEU A 129 20.67 -1.55 -2.53
C LEU A 129 22.01 -0.84 -2.75
N HIS A 130 22.91 -0.87 -1.76
CA HIS A 130 24.18 -0.14 -1.83
C HIS A 130 25.13 -0.68 -2.91
N ASP A 131 25.21 -1.99 -3.08
CA ASP A 131 26.05 -2.64 -4.10
C ASP A 131 25.57 -2.34 -5.52
N ASN A 132 24.29 -1.98 -5.68
CA ASN A 132 23.68 -1.66 -6.97
C ASN A 132 23.66 -0.15 -7.28
N ILE A 133 24.28 0.69 -6.45
CA ILE A 133 24.47 2.11 -6.75
C ILE A 133 25.49 2.26 -7.89
N ILE A 134 25.18 3.11 -8.86
CA ILE A 134 26.11 3.49 -9.92
C ILE A 134 27.05 4.57 -9.36
N THR A 135 28.14 4.14 -8.73
CA THR A 135 29.10 4.99 -8.00
C THR A 135 29.89 5.97 -8.87
N ARG A 136 30.12 5.65 -10.16
CA ARG A 136 30.84 6.52 -11.11
C ARG A 136 29.91 7.34 -12.02
N GLY A 137 28.70 7.65 -11.56
CA GLY A 137 27.69 8.30 -12.39
C GLY A 137 26.65 9.07 -11.57
N THR A 138 25.40 9.01 -12.03
CA THR A 138 24.27 9.80 -11.52
C THR A 138 23.81 9.48 -10.10
N GLY A 139 24.46 8.53 -9.39
CA GLY A 139 23.97 8.04 -8.09
C GLY A 139 22.71 7.17 -8.17
N ARG A 140 22.21 6.87 -9.38
CA ARG A 140 21.06 5.99 -9.59
C ARG A 140 21.37 4.54 -9.19
N LEU A 141 20.33 3.83 -8.80
CA LEU A 141 20.32 2.40 -8.53
C LEU A 141 20.04 1.59 -9.80
N ARG A 142 20.78 0.48 -9.99
CA ARG A 142 20.52 -0.46 -11.09
C ARG A 142 19.20 -1.18 -10.88
N LEU A 143 18.36 -1.20 -11.91
CA LEU A 143 17.11 -1.95 -11.88
C LEU A 143 17.38 -3.45 -12.10
N PRO A 144 16.78 -4.34 -11.30
CA PRO A 144 16.85 -5.77 -11.56
C PRO A 144 16.11 -6.13 -12.87
N PRO A 145 16.49 -7.23 -13.53
CA PRO A 145 15.76 -7.72 -14.70
C PRO A 145 14.33 -8.12 -14.31
N MET A 146 13.35 -7.56 -15.00
CA MET A 146 11.92 -7.79 -14.73
C MET A 146 11.28 -8.48 -15.94
N ARG A 147 10.93 -9.76 -15.80
CA ARG A 147 10.25 -10.54 -16.85
C ARG A 147 8.73 -10.37 -16.84
N THR A 148 8.15 -10.07 -15.67
CA THR A 148 6.70 -9.99 -15.50
C THR A 148 6.31 -8.64 -14.91
N ASN A 149 5.09 -8.19 -15.21
CA ASN A 149 4.52 -7.00 -14.57
C ASN A 149 4.40 -7.19 -13.05
N ARG A 150 4.17 -8.42 -12.59
CA ARG A 150 4.11 -8.76 -11.16
C ARG A 150 5.41 -8.40 -10.43
N HIS A 151 6.54 -8.84 -10.97
CA HIS A 151 7.85 -8.50 -10.39
C HIS A 151 8.12 -7.00 -10.54
N ARG A 152 7.85 -6.42 -11.71
CA ARG A 152 8.01 -4.98 -11.97
C ARG A 152 7.28 -4.11 -10.94
N ASN A 153 6.10 -4.52 -10.53
CA ASN A 153 5.24 -3.79 -9.62
C ASN A 153 5.41 -4.17 -8.15
N SER A 154 6.33 -5.09 -7.84
CA SER A 154 6.72 -5.41 -6.47
C SER A 154 7.58 -4.29 -5.85
N PHE A 155 7.82 -4.39 -4.54
CA PHE A 155 8.53 -3.38 -3.76
C PHE A 155 9.85 -2.92 -4.40
N ILE A 156 10.80 -3.84 -4.62
CA ILE A 156 12.17 -3.47 -5.02
C ILE A 156 12.22 -2.70 -6.34
N PRO A 157 11.64 -3.20 -7.46
CA PRO A 157 11.77 -2.49 -8.73
C PRO A 157 10.91 -1.22 -8.78
N ARG A 158 9.85 -1.12 -7.98
CA ARG A 158 9.05 0.11 -7.88
C ARG A 158 9.78 1.17 -7.04
N ALA A 159 10.36 0.78 -5.90
CA ALA A 159 11.11 1.67 -5.03
C ALA A 159 12.36 2.23 -5.71
N ILE A 160 13.13 1.37 -6.41
CA ILE A 160 14.29 1.80 -7.19
C ILE A 160 13.89 2.78 -8.30
N ARG A 161 12.78 2.55 -9.01
CA ARG A 161 12.29 3.51 -10.02
C ARG A 161 11.98 4.85 -9.40
N LEU A 162 11.23 4.85 -8.29
CA LEU A 162 10.87 6.07 -7.59
C LEU A 162 12.11 6.84 -7.07
N TYR A 163 13.10 6.12 -6.53
CA TYR A 163 14.38 6.70 -6.12
C TYR A 163 15.11 7.34 -7.31
N ASN A 164 15.24 6.60 -8.41
CA ASN A 164 15.93 7.08 -9.60
C ASN A 164 15.24 8.31 -10.22
N ASP A 165 13.90 8.36 -10.19
CA ASP A 165 13.13 9.51 -10.68
C ASP A 165 13.40 10.77 -9.82
N ASN A 166 13.58 10.60 -8.51
CA ASN A 166 13.90 11.70 -7.59
C ASN A 166 15.35 12.18 -7.68
N VAL A 167 16.32 11.27 -7.89
CA VAL A 167 17.74 11.62 -8.10
C VAL A 167 17.98 12.33 -9.45
N SER A 168 17.05 12.18 -10.39
CA SER A 168 17.14 12.79 -11.73
C SER A 168 16.55 14.19 -11.81
N ARG A 169 15.91 14.67 -10.74
CA ARG A 169 15.38 16.01 -10.60
C ARG A 169 16.37 16.87 -9.82
#